data_AF-A0A8H3IZS5-F1
#
_entry.id   AF-A0A8H3IZS5-F1
#
_cell.length_a   1.000
_cell.length_b   1.000
_cell.length_c   1.000
_cell.angle_alpha   90.00
_cell.angle_beta   90.00
_cell.angle_gamma   90.00
#
_symmetry.space_group_name_H-M   'P 1'
#
loop_
_entity.id
_entity.type
_entity.pdbx_description
1 polymer ?
#
loop_
_entity_poly.entity_id
_entity_poly.type
_entity_poly.pdbx_seq_one_letter_code
_entity_poly.pdbx_strand_id
1 'polypeptide(L)'
;MADNVINFSIAVIALAFITILLLATFPGWHEEQNDSGSDVEIKPFPSRPVIVIAMAASTLASMLALVSMMWQHTASVAAATTAQNLGYGTVRSDVGATALALGWVGFALMALTAIALIVMYMSIRSMDQLTDE
;
A
#
# COMPACT_ATOMS: atom_id res chain seq x y z
N MET A 1 -8.64 -12.80 20.45
CA MET A 1 -8.78 -11.35 20.10
C MET A 1 -7.49 -10.78 19.53
N ALA A 2 -6.33 -11.10 20.13
CA ALA A 2 -5.03 -10.93 19.48
C ALA A 2 -4.96 -11.64 18.10
N ASP A 3 -5.66 -12.76 17.96
CA ASP A 3 -5.74 -13.54 16.71
C ASP A 3 -6.32 -12.73 15.55
N ASN A 4 -7.30 -11.86 15.80
CA ASN A 4 -7.90 -11.03 14.76
C ASN A 4 -6.89 -10.01 14.23
N VAL A 5 -6.09 -9.42 15.13
CA VAL A 5 -5.04 -8.43 14.78
C VAL A 5 -3.93 -9.08 13.97
N ILE A 6 -3.54 -10.29 14.35
CA ILE A 6 -2.55 -11.10 13.62
C ILE A 6 -3.09 -11.42 12.22
N ASN A 7 -4.35 -11.85 12.12
CA ASN A 7 -4.99 -12.16 10.84
C ASN A 7 -5.06 -10.93 9.91
N PHE A 8 -5.43 -9.75 10.43
CA PHE A 8 -5.44 -8.50 9.65
C PHE A 8 -4.04 -8.09 9.20
N SER A 9 -3.02 -8.26 10.06
CA SER A 9 -1.64 -7.91 9.73
C SER A 9 -1.06 -8.81 8.63
N ILE A 10 -1.36 -10.11 8.69
CA ILE A 10 -0.98 -11.07 7.63
C ILE A 10 -1.67 -10.72 6.32
N ALA A 11 -2.97 -10.37 6.36
CA ALA A 11 -3.70 -9.96 5.16
C ALA A 11 -3.10 -8.70 4.51
N VAL A 12 -2.71 -7.70 5.30
CA VAL A 12 -2.04 -6.49 4.79
C VAL A 12 -0.70 -6.82 4.13
N ILE A 13 0.12 -7.66 4.75
CA ILE A 13 1.41 -8.09 4.17
C ILE A 13 1.17 -8.86 2.86
N ALA A 14 0.18 -9.76 2.83
CA ALA A 14 -0.18 -10.51 1.62
C ALA A 14 -0.67 -9.58 0.50
N LEU A 15 -1.55 -8.62 0.80
CA LEU A 15 -2.02 -7.65 -0.19
C LEU A 15 -0.90 -6.72 -0.68
N ALA A 16 0.00 -6.29 0.20
CA ALA A 16 1.16 -5.49 -0.19
C ALA A 16 2.08 -6.27 -1.12
N PHE A 17 2.35 -7.54 -0.82
CA PHE A 17 3.13 -8.41 -1.69
C PHE A 17 2.44 -8.62 -3.05
N ILE A 18 1.12 -8.88 -3.06
CA ILE A 18 0.33 -8.98 -4.30
C ILE A 18 0.39 -7.67 -5.10
N THR A 19 0.32 -6.51 -4.44
CA THR A 19 0.41 -5.19 -5.09
C THR A 19 1.79 -4.99 -5.72
N ILE A 20 2.87 -5.40 -5.03
CA ILE A 20 4.23 -5.38 -5.57
C ILE A 20 4.36 -6.35 -6.75
N LEU A 21 3.78 -7.55 -6.66
CA LEU A 21 3.77 -8.52 -7.77
C LEU A 21 2.99 -8.01 -8.98
N LEU A 22 1.84 -7.37 -8.78
CA LEU A 22 1.08 -6.69 -9.84
C LEU A 22 1.93 -5.58 -10.46
N LEU A 23 2.59 -4.77 -9.64
CA LEU A 23 3.52 -3.73 -10.09
C LEU A 23 4.73 -4.29 -10.85
N ALA A 24 5.25 -5.44 -10.43
CA ALA A 24 6.34 -6.15 -11.09
C ALA A 24 5.88 -6.90 -12.35
N THR A 25 4.59 -7.23 -12.45
CA THR A 25 3.93 -7.77 -13.66
C THR A 25 3.64 -6.67 -14.68
N PHE A 26 4.13 -5.44 -14.47
CA PHE A 26 4.35 -4.48 -15.54
C PHE A 26 5.79 -4.56 -16.11
N PRO A 27 6.25 -5.66 -16.74
CA PRO A 27 7.08 -5.55 -17.93
C PRO A 27 6.15 -5.43 -19.15
N GLY A 28 6.52 -4.76 -20.23
CA GLY A 28 7.85 -4.37 -20.61
C GLY A 28 7.80 -3.20 -21.56
N TRP A 29 8.97 -2.61 -21.71
CA TRP A 29 9.31 -1.80 -22.85
C TRP A 29 9.17 -2.76 -24.04
N HIS A 30 8.17 -2.54 -24.90
CA HIS A 30 8.05 -3.31 -26.13
C HIS A 30 8.55 -2.39 -27.24
N GLU A 31 9.73 -2.71 -27.77
CA GLU A 31 10.22 -2.12 -29.01
C GLU A 31 9.33 -2.65 -30.13
N GLU A 32 8.54 -1.79 -30.76
CA GLU A 32 7.93 -2.11 -32.06
C GLU A 32 8.68 -1.34 -33.14
N GLN A 33 9.07 -2.06 -34.19
CA GLN A 33 9.76 -1.49 -35.34
C GLN A 33 8.72 -0.83 -36.25
N ASN A 34 8.83 0.48 -36.46
CA ASN A 34 7.95 1.22 -37.37
C ASN A 34 8.25 0.84 -38.85
N ASP A 35 7.30 1.08 -39.76
CA ASP A 35 7.41 0.83 -41.22
C ASP A 35 8.60 1.55 -41.89
N SER A 36 9.25 2.50 -41.19
CA SER A 36 10.47 3.20 -41.62
C SER A 36 11.78 2.57 -41.10
N GLY A 37 11.72 1.43 -40.40
CA GLY A 37 12.89 0.74 -39.85
C GLY A 37 13.54 1.43 -38.64
N SER A 38 12.86 2.41 -38.02
CA SER A 38 13.30 3.01 -36.75
C SER A 38 12.63 2.31 -35.59
N ASP A 39 13.42 1.90 -34.59
CA ASP A 39 12.90 1.40 -33.32
C ASP A 39 12.15 2.53 -32.61
N VAL A 40 10.83 2.39 -32.49
CA VAL A 40 10.01 3.34 -31.74
C VAL A 40 9.72 2.70 -30.39
N GLU A 41 10.21 3.35 -29.35
CA GLU A 41 9.99 2.94 -27.97
C GLU A 41 8.54 3.27 -27.57
N ILE A 42 7.64 2.30 -27.76
CA ILE A 42 6.25 2.45 -27.37
C ILE A 42 6.14 2.02 -25.90
N LYS A 43 5.95 2.98 -25.01
CA LYS A 43 5.63 2.71 -23.61
C LYS A 43 4.19 2.21 -23.54
N PRO A 44 3.92 0.92 -23.28
CA PRO A 44 2.54 0.43 -23.29
C PRO A 44 1.77 1.12 -22.17
N PHE A 45 0.64 1.74 -22.51
CA PHE A 45 -0.28 2.23 -21.50
C PHE A 45 -0.79 1.04 -20.69
N PRO A 46 -0.77 1.12 -19.35
CA PRO A 46 -1.23 0.02 -18.52
C PRO A 46 -2.67 -0.35 -18.86
N SER A 47 -2.96 -1.64 -18.97
CA SER A 47 -4.26 -2.12 -19.40
C SER A 47 -5.36 -1.67 -18.43
N ARG A 48 -6.41 -1.03 -18.96
CA ARG A 48 -7.51 -0.43 -18.16
C ARG A 48 -8.04 -1.32 -17.02
N PRO A 49 -8.32 -2.62 -17.21
CA PRO A 49 -8.81 -3.46 -16.10
C PRO A 49 -7.79 -3.70 -15.00
N VAL A 50 -6.49 -3.78 -15.33
CA VAL A 50 -5.42 -4.01 -14.36
C VAL A 50 -5.23 -2.79 -13.47
N ILE A 51 -5.31 -1.58 -14.02
CA ILE A 51 -5.23 -0.33 -13.22
C ILE A 51 -6.39 -0.26 -12.21
N VAL A 52 -7.60 -0.58 -12.64
CA VAL A 52 -8.79 -0.51 -11.76
C VAL A 52 -8.69 -1.54 -10.63
N ILE A 53 -8.25 -2.76 -10.92
CA ILE A 53 -8.04 -3.81 -9.91
C ILE A 53 -6.91 -3.43 -8.95
N ALA A 54 -5.78 -2.94 -9.46
CA ALA A 54 -4.65 -2.49 -8.64
C ALA A 54 -5.03 -1.29 -7.74
N MET A 55 -5.84 -0.36 -8.26
CA MET A 55 -6.35 0.77 -7.48
C MET A 55 -7.30 0.30 -6.37
N ALA A 56 -8.23 -0.60 -6.67
CA ALA A 56 -9.15 -1.15 -5.66
C ALA A 56 -8.39 -1.94 -4.59
N ALA A 57 -7.43 -2.78 -5.00
CA ALA A 57 -6.62 -3.59 -4.10
C ALA A 57 -5.73 -2.73 -3.18
N SER A 58 -5.04 -1.72 -3.71
CA SER A 58 -4.19 -0.82 -2.93
C SER A 58 -5.00 0.05 -1.96
N THR A 59 -6.18 0.51 -2.36
CA THR A 59 -7.10 1.27 -1.50
C THR A 59 -7.61 0.41 -0.34
N LEU A 60 -8.05 -0.81 -0.63
CA LEU A 60 -8.51 -1.75 0.40
C LEU A 60 -7.39 -2.14 1.36
N ALA A 61 -6.19 -2.40 0.83
CA ALA A 61 -5.01 -2.70 1.64
C ALA A 61 -4.65 -1.55 2.59
N SER A 62 -4.72 -0.30 2.11
CA SER A 62 -4.48 0.90 2.92
C SER A 62 -5.51 1.04 4.05
N MET A 63 -6.80 0.82 3.76
CA MET A 63 -7.85 0.87 4.78
C MET A 63 -7.65 -0.20 5.87
N LEU A 64 -7.36 -1.43 5.48
CA LEU A 64 -7.10 -2.52 6.42
C LEU A 64 -5.84 -2.28 7.26
N ALA A 65 -4.79 -1.72 6.65
CA ALA A 65 -3.58 -1.32 7.35
C ALA A 65 -3.87 -0.23 8.41
N LEU A 66 -4.71 0.75 8.09
CA LEU A 66 -5.13 1.78 9.05
C LEU A 66 -5.85 1.16 10.25
N VAL A 67 -6.84 0.30 10.02
CA VAL A 67 -7.61 -0.37 11.08
C VAL A 67 -6.71 -1.23 11.96
N SER A 68 -5.83 -2.03 11.33
CA SER A 68 -4.90 -2.89 12.07
C SER A 68 -3.95 -2.05 12.95
N MET A 69 -3.41 -0.95 12.43
CA MET A 69 -2.48 -0.09 13.17
C MET A 69 -3.16 0.66 14.32
N MET A 70 -4.38 1.17 14.12
CA MET A 70 -5.16 1.80 15.18
C MET A 70 -5.42 0.84 16.34
N TRP A 71 -5.65 -0.43 16.02
CA TRP A 71 -5.81 -1.45 17.04
C TRP A 71 -4.49 -1.78 17.75
N GLN A 72 -3.38 -1.94 17.02
CA GLN A 72 -2.06 -2.18 17.60
C GLN A 72 -1.64 -1.04 18.53
N HIS A 73 -1.88 0.21 18.14
CA HIS A 73 -1.62 1.38 18.97
C HIS A 73 -2.43 1.32 20.27
N THR A 74 -3.74 1.08 20.19
CA THR A 74 -4.62 1.03 21.38
C THR A 74 -4.28 -0.11 22.32
N ALA A 75 -4.05 -1.32 21.79
CA ALA A 75 -3.66 -2.48 22.59
C ALA A 75 -2.31 -2.27 23.29
N SER A 76 -1.35 -1.65 22.60
CA SER A 76 -0.04 -1.36 23.16
C SER A 76 -0.08 -0.30 24.28
N VAL A 77 -0.91 0.74 24.13
CA VAL A 77 -1.14 1.76 25.17
C VAL A 77 -1.83 1.14 26.39
N ALA A 78 -2.83 0.28 26.18
CA ALA A 78 -3.52 -0.41 27.27
C ALA A 78 -2.57 -1.33 28.06
N ALA A 79 -1.69 -2.06 27.37
CA ALA A 79 -0.68 -2.91 27.99
C ALA A 79 0.35 -2.08 28.80
N ALA A 80 0.87 -0.99 28.22
CA ALA A 80 1.81 -0.12 28.92
C ALA A 80 1.20 0.54 30.15
N THR A 81 -0.05 1.02 30.05
CA THR A 81 -0.79 1.60 31.18
C THR A 81 -1.01 0.56 32.29
N THR A 82 -1.36 -0.68 31.92
CA THR A 82 -1.55 -1.77 32.89
C THR A 82 -0.23 -2.14 33.58
N ALA A 83 0.88 -2.20 32.84
CA ALA A 83 2.20 -2.46 33.40
C ALA A 83 2.68 -1.34 34.33
N GLN A 84 2.45 -0.07 33.97
CA GLN A 84 2.77 1.08 34.81
C GLN A 84 1.94 1.09 36.10
N ASN A 85 0.65 0.77 36.00
CA ASN A 85 -0.27 0.69 37.14
C ASN A 85 0.10 -0.45 38.09
N LEU A 86 0.49 -1.61 37.58
CA LEU A 86 0.93 -2.75 38.39
C LEU A 86 2.31 -2.53 39.03
N GLY A 87 3.18 -1.78 38.35
CA GLY A 87 4.53 -1.45 38.83
C GLY A 87 4.59 -0.31 39.83
N TYR A 88 3.46 0.24 40.32
CA TYR A 88 3.40 1.45 41.16
C TYR A 88 4.23 2.61 40.58
N GLY A 89 4.31 2.75 39.25
CA GLY A 89 5.15 3.75 38.59
C GLY A 89 6.67 3.50 38.62
N THR A 90 7.15 2.40 39.21
CA THR A 90 8.58 2.01 39.22
C THR A 90 9.00 1.37 37.89
N VAL A 91 8.08 0.71 37.18
CA VAL A 91 8.36 0.07 35.88
C VAL A 91 7.93 1.02 34.76
N ARG A 92 8.91 1.59 34.06
CA ARG A 92 8.66 2.38 32.85
C ARG A 92 8.52 1.42 31.66
N SER A 93 7.28 1.06 31.35
CA SER A 93 6.97 0.33 30.12
C SER A 93 6.98 1.32 28.96
N ASP A 94 8.08 1.33 28.21
CA ASP A 94 8.07 1.89 26.87
C ASP A 94 7.38 0.89 25.94
N VAL A 95 6.32 1.35 25.30
CA VAL A 95 5.76 0.64 24.16
C VAL A 95 6.85 0.55 23.10
N GLY A 96 7.05 -0.62 22.49
CA GLY A 96 8.07 -0.84 21.46
C GLY A 96 7.91 0.13 20.29
N ALA A 97 8.50 1.33 20.43
CA ALA A 97 8.36 2.44 19.50
C ALA A 97 8.86 2.07 18.10
N THR A 98 9.86 1.20 18.04
CA THR A 98 10.40 0.65 16.80
C THR A 98 9.38 -0.21 16.05
N ALA A 99 8.58 -1.02 16.75
CA ALA A 99 7.52 -1.84 16.15
C ALA A 99 6.36 -0.96 15.67
N LEU A 100 6.00 0.06 16.45
CA LEU A 100 5.00 1.06 16.05
C LEU A 100 5.45 1.86 14.81
N ALA A 101 6.71 2.29 14.77
CA ALA A 101 7.26 3.06 13.67
C ALA A 101 7.28 2.27 12.36
N LEU A 102 7.70 0.99 12.39
CA LEU A 102 7.69 0.12 11.21
C LEU A 102 6.27 -0.11 10.66
N GLY A 103 5.26 -0.24 11.52
CA GLY A 103 3.87 -0.36 11.12
C GLY A 103 3.35 0.89 10.39
N TRP A 104 3.62 2.08 10.92
CA TRP A 104 3.23 3.35 10.30
C TRP A 104 3.94 3.62 8.98
N VAL A 105 5.23 3.26 8.87
CA VAL A 105 5.96 3.35 7.62
C VAL A 105 5.32 2.44 6.56
N GLY A 106 4.94 1.22 6.91
CA GLY A 106 4.22 0.30 6.02
C GLY A 106 2.88 0.86 5.53
N PHE A 107 2.08 1.44 6.44
CA PHE A 107 0.83 2.13 6.07
C PHE A 107 1.10 3.31 5.12
N ALA A 108 2.07 4.17 5.45
CA ALA A 108 2.40 5.34 4.64
C ALA A 108 2.83 4.96 3.22
N LEU A 109 3.63 3.90 3.07
CA LEU A 109 4.06 3.39 1.76
C LEU A 109 2.87 2.85 0.93
N MET A 110 1.94 2.11 1.55
CA MET A 110 0.75 1.63 0.84
C MET A 110 -0.22 2.77 0.49
N ALA A 111 -0.41 3.74 1.38
CA ALA A 111 -1.21 4.92 1.11
C ALA A 111 -0.61 5.75 -0.04
N LEU A 112 0.70 5.94 -0.04
CA LEU A 112 1.43 6.61 -1.13
C LEU A 112 1.24 5.87 -2.46
N THR A 113 1.34 4.53 -2.44
CA THR A 113 1.15 3.69 -3.62
C THR A 113 -0.28 3.83 -4.17
N ALA A 114 -1.29 3.81 -3.30
CA ALA A 114 -2.68 4.02 -3.70
C ALA A 114 -2.89 5.41 -4.34
N ILE A 115 -2.34 6.47 -3.73
CA ILE A 115 -2.40 7.84 -4.29
C ILE A 115 -1.70 7.91 -5.65
N ALA A 116 -0.52 7.31 -5.79
CA ALA A 116 0.22 7.29 -7.05
C ALA A 116 -0.58 6.60 -8.18
N LEU A 117 -1.24 5.48 -7.89
CA LEU A 117 -2.11 4.79 -8.84
C LEU A 117 -3.34 5.63 -9.22
N ILE A 118 -3.94 6.36 -8.27
CA ILE A 118 -5.06 7.27 -8.53
C ILE A 118 -4.63 8.41 -9.47
N VAL A 119 -3.51 9.07 -9.16
CA VAL A 119 -2.96 10.17 -9.99
C VAL A 119 -2.64 9.68 -11.40
N MET A 120 -2.00 8.51 -11.52
CA MET A 120 -1.69 7.89 -12.82
C MET A 120 -2.95 7.63 -13.63
N TYR A 121 -4.00 7.08 -13.01
CA TYR A 121 -5.28 6.83 -13.67
C TYR A 121 -5.95 8.12 -14.15
N MET A 122 -5.95 9.18 -13.33
CA MET A 122 -6.50 10.48 -13.72
C MET A 122 -5.72 11.12 -14.88
N SER A 123 -4.39 10.96 -14.89
CA SER A 123 -3.54 11.46 -15.98
C SER A 123 -3.85 10.78 -17.32
N ILE A 124 -4.00 9.45 -17.33
CA ILE A 124 -4.33 8.70 -18.55
C ILE A 124 -5.69 9.14 -19.08
N ARG A 125 -6.70 9.27 -18.20
CA ARG A 125 -8.05 9.68 -18.59
C ARG A 125 -8.09 11.10 -19.17
N SER A 126 -7.29 12.01 -18.63
CA SER A 126 -7.21 13.40 -19.12
C SER A 126 -6.56 13.45 -20.50
N MET A 127 -5.58 12.59 -20.78
CA MET A 127 -4.91 12.54 -22.08
C MET A 127 -5.77 11.90 -23.17
N ASP A 128 -6.55 10.87 -22.81
CA ASP A 128 -7.57 10.25 -23.67
C ASP A 128 -8.60 11.30 -24.12
N GLN A 129 -9.09 12.12 -23.18
CA GLN A 129 -10.05 13.20 -23.46
C GLN A 129 -9.52 14.30 -24.39
N LEU A 130 -8.22 14.60 -24.34
CA LEU A 130 -7.61 15.62 -25.19
C LEU A 130 -7.24 15.11 -26.58
N THR A 131 -7.17 13.79 -26.78
CA THR A 131 -6.82 13.16 -28.07
C THR A 131 -8.06 12.76 -28.87
N ASP A 132 -9.20 12.58 -28.20
CA ASP A 132 -10.51 12.31 -28.82
C ASP A 132 -11.26 13.58 -29.29
N GLU A 133 -10.65 14.78 -29.18
CA GLU A 133 -11.08 16.03 -29.84
C GLU A 133 -10.29 16.28 -31.13
#